data_AF-A0A426ZHD1-F1
#
_entry.id   AF-A0A426ZHD1-F1
#
_cell.length_a   1.000
_cell.length_b   1.000
_cell.length_c   1.000
_cell.angle_alpha   90.00
_cell.angle_beta   90.00
_cell.angle_gamma   90.00
#
_symmetry.space_group_name_H-M   'P 1'
#
loop_
_entity.id
_entity.type
_entity.pdbx_description
1 polymer ?
#
loop_
_entity_poly.entity_id
_entity_poly.type
_entity_poly.pdbx_seq_one_letter_code
_entity_poly.pdbx_strand_id
1 'polypeptide(L)'
;MKAGHDLDTAVTEGSLAAIREQYNIQAKYMLHISRSGQRPYSLDSPGVCISVDALEVDLRFPLHPIIEECIRWWRISPSQVAPNSWRYLVVFLSKCRGAGIISTRDLFMTCFHLCKS
;
A
#
# COMPACT_ATOMS: atom_id res chain seq x y z
N MET A 1 21.09 -14.90 -2.86
CA MET A 1 21.71 -13.74 -3.53
C MET A 1 20.69 -12.62 -3.56
N LYS A 2 20.92 -11.53 -2.83
CA LYS A 2 20.12 -10.30 -2.97
C LYS A 2 20.54 -9.66 -4.30
N ALA A 3 19.64 -9.60 -5.26
CA ALA A 3 19.82 -8.74 -6.42
C ALA A 3 19.75 -7.29 -5.96
N GLY A 4 20.60 -6.47 -6.59
CA GLY A 4 20.99 -5.15 -6.16
C GLY A 4 19.85 -4.18 -5.87
N HIS A 5 20.11 -3.36 -4.86
CA HIS A 5 19.51 -2.04 -4.72
C HIS A 5 19.95 -1.19 -5.92
N ASP A 6 19.11 -1.07 -6.94
CA ASP A 6 19.04 0.11 -7.81
C ASP A 6 17.77 0.05 -8.66
N LEU A 7 16.66 0.56 -8.14
CA LEU A 7 15.53 0.96 -8.97
C LEU A 7 15.13 2.38 -8.56
N ASP A 8 16.07 3.31 -8.70
CA ASP A 8 15.75 4.71 -9.00
C ASP A 8 15.30 4.82 -10.48
N THR A 9 14.54 3.81 -10.96
CA THR A 9 13.94 3.84 -12.29
C THR A 9 12.79 4.82 -12.21
N ALA A 10 13.05 6.05 -12.63
CA ALA A 10 12.03 7.07 -12.78
C ALA A 10 10.84 6.47 -13.53
N VAL A 11 9.67 6.46 -12.89
CA VAL A 11 8.43 5.99 -13.51
C VAL A 11 8.18 6.84 -14.75
N THR A 12 8.20 6.21 -15.92
CA THR A 12 7.93 6.84 -17.22
C THR A 12 6.50 6.55 -17.67
N GLU A 13 5.98 7.29 -18.64
CA GLU A 13 4.61 7.05 -19.14
C GLU A 13 4.48 5.64 -19.72
N GLY A 14 5.52 5.13 -20.37
CA GLY A 14 5.58 3.77 -20.90
C GLY A 14 5.52 2.68 -19.80
N SER A 15 6.02 2.98 -18.59
CA SER A 15 6.01 2.02 -17.48
C SER A 15 4.64 1.83 -16.81
N LEU A 16 3.69 2.76 -16.97
CA LEU A 16 2.38 2.67 -16.30
C LEU A 16 1.56 1.46 -16.75
N ALA A 17 1.65 1.10 -18.04
CA ALA A 17 1.00 -0.10 -18.57
C ALA A 17 1.60 -1.38 -17.97
N ALA A 18 2.94 -1.45 -17.89
CA ALA A 18 3.64 -2.58 -17.29
C ALA A 18 3.33 -2.71 -15.79
N ILE A 19 3.33 -1.59 -15.03
CA ILE A 19 2.97 -1.57 -13.61
C ILE A 19 1.53 -2.06 -13.42
N ARG A 20 0.59 -1.60 -14.26
CA ARG A 20 -0.80 -2.05 -14.18
C ARG A 20 -0.92 -3.56 -14.33
N GLU A 21 -0.26 -4.12 -15.34
CA GLU A 21 -0.29 -5.55 -15.63
C GLU A 21 0.40 -6.36 -14.51
N GLN A 22 1.64 -5.99 -14.16
CA GLN A 22 2.43 -6.68 -13.14
C GLN A 22 1.72 -6.73 -11.78
N TYR A 23 1.04 -5.63 -11.41
CA TYR A 23 0.39 -5.52 -10.11
C TYR A 23 -1.11 -5.83 -10.12
N ASN A 24 -1.66 -6.22 -11.27
CA ASN A 24 -3.10 -6.50 -11.47
C ASN A 24 -4.00 -5.31 -11.04
N ILE A 25 -3.59 -4.09 -11.37
CA ILE A 25 -4.37 -2.89 -11.03
C ILE A 25 -5.58 -2.81 -11.96
N GLN A 26 -6.79 -2.79 -11.37
CA GLN A 26 -8.04 -2.80 -12.12
C GLN A 26 -8.19 -1.58 -13.03
N ALA A 27 -8.86 -1.76 -14.17
CA ALA A 27 -8.98 -0.72 -15.19
C ALA A 27 -9.74 0.53 -14.75
N LYS A 28 -10.58 0.40 -13.70
CA LYS A 28 -11.33 1.49 -13.08
C LYS A 28 -10.44 2.54 -12.40
N TYR A 29 -9.20 2.20 -12.08
CA TYR A 29 -8.24 3.15 -11.51
C TYR A 29 -7.48 3.83 -12.64
N MET A 30 -7.37 5.16 -12.60
CA MET A 30 -6.51 5.92 -13.52
C MET A 30 -5.11 6.04 -12.90
N LEU A 31 -4.07 5.71 -13.66
CA LEU A 31 -2.68 5.82 -13.20
C LEU A 31 -2.06 7.06 -13.82
N HIS A 32 -1.35 7.84 -13.01
CA HIS A 32 -0.62 9.03 -13.42
C HIS A 32 0.78 9.02 -12.81
N ILE A 33 1.72 9.62 -13.51
CA ILE A 33 3.05 9.87 -12.94
C ILE A 33 2.94 11.04 -11.96
N SER A 34 3.52 10.87 -10.78
CA SER A 34 3.63 11.95 -9.81
C SER A 34 4.46 13.09 -10.39
N ARG A 35 4.02 14.34 -10.23
CA ARG A 35 4.80 15.49 -10.69
C ARG A 35 6.12 15.57 -9.91
N SER A 36 7.19 16.03 -10.53
CA SER A 36 8.45 16.29 -9.81
C SER A 36 8.21 17.16 -8.56
N GLY A 37 8.68 16.70 -7.40
CA GLY A 37 8.48 17.35 -6.09
C GLY A 37 7.14 17.05 -5.41
N GLN A 38 6.19 16.40 -6.09
CA GLN A 38 4.94 15.98 -5.50
C GLN A 38 5.18 14.80 -4.56
N ARG A 39 4.72 14.96 -3.32
CA ARG A 39 4.93 13.97 -2.26
C ARG A 39 3.75 13.01 -2.19
N PRO A 40 3.95 11.77 -1.71
CA PRO A 40 2.87 10.79 -1.54
C PRO A 40 1.65 11.32 -0.74
N TYR A 41 1.88 12.29 0.15
CA TYR A 41 0.88 12.93 1.01
C TYR A 41 0.49 14.36 0.57
N SER A 42 0.81 14.78 -0.66
CA SER A 42 0.35 16.06 -1.19
C SER A 42 -1.17 16.04 -1.35
N LEU A 43 -1.86 17.04 -0.81
CA LEU A 43 -3.31 17.19 -0.97
C LEU A 43 -3.70 17.80 -2.33
N ASP A 44 -2.72 18.28 -3.10
CA ASP A 44 -2.92 19.04 -4.34
C ASP A 44 -3.28 18.15 -5.55
N SER A 45 -3.57 16.86 -5.32
CA SER A 45 -3.90 15.89 -6.36
C SER A 45 -5.24 15.21 -6.05
N PRO A 46 -6.12 15.00 -7.05
CA PRO A 46 -7.41 14.34 -6.87
C PRO A 46 -7.30 12.84 -6.56
N GLY A 47 -6.10 12.29 -6.37
CA GLY A 47 -5.85 10.88 -6.14
C GLY A 47 -4.81 10.60 -5.06
N VAL A 48 -4.40 9.34 -4.94
CA VAL A 48 -3.37 8.91 -3.99
C VAL A 48 -2.08 8.63 -4.76
N CYS A 49 -0.95 9.13 -4.26
CA CYS A 49 0.37 8.83 -4.82
C CYS A 49 1.01 7.67 -4.05
N ILE A 50 1.24 6.54 -4.72
CA ILE A 50 1.78 5.30 -4.12
C ILE A 50 3.16 5.00 -4.73
N SER A 51 4.12 4.61 -3.91
CA SER A 51 5.42 4.15 -4.41
C SER A 51 5.33 2.75 -5.01
N VAL A 52 6.18 2.44 -5.98
CA VAL A 52 6.29 1.08 -6.54
C VAL A 52 6.68 0.08 -5.45
N ASP A 53 7.57 0.47 -4.52
CA ASP A 53 7.94 -0.34 -3.36
C ASP A 53 6.76 -0.82 -2.53
N ALA A 54 5.70 0.00 -2.40
CA ALA A 54 4.50 -0.41 -1.68
C ALA A 54 3.76 -1.54 -2.40
N LEU A 55 3.72 -1.49 -3.75
CA LEU A 55 3.15 -2.55 -4.58
C LEU A 55 3.99 -3.83 -4.55
N GLU A 56 5.32 -3.70 -4.48
CA GLU A 56 6.26 -4.83 -4.31
C GLU A 56 6.06 -5.58 -3.00
N VAL A 57 5.62 -4.89 -1.95
CA VAL A 57 5.30 -5.50 -0.64
C VAL A 57 3.83 -5.88 -0.49
N ASP A 58 3.19 -6.20 -1.61
CA ASP A 58 1.83 -6.74 -1.72
C ASP A 58 0.70 -5.76 -1.36
N LEU A 59 0.93 -4.45 -1.49
CA LEU A 59 -0.18 -3.52 -1.58
C LEU A 59 -0.98 -3.79 -2.87
N ARG A 60 -2.26 -4.13 -2.73
CA ARG A 60 -3.17 -4.40 -3.85
C ARG A 60 -4.44 -3.57 -3.74
N PHE A 61 -5.05 -3.25 -4.88
CA PHE A 61 -6.29 -2.50 -4.97
C PHE A 61 -7.45 -3.34 -5.55
N PRO A 62 -8.68 -3.21 -5.02
CA PRO A 62 -9.07 -2.41 -3.86
C PRO A 62 -8.41 -2.91 -2.57
N LEU A 63 -8.22 -2.01 -1.60
CA LEU A 63 -7.62 -2.36 -0.30
C LEU A 63 -8.51 -3.38 0.41
N HIS A 64 -7.89 -4.25 1.21
CA HIS A 64 -8.65 -5.13 2.09
C HIS A 64 -9.46 -4.30 3.10
N PRO A 65 -10.73 -4.65 3.43
CA PRO A 65 -11.57 -3.83 4.29
C PRO A 65 -10.94 -3.45 5.64
N ILE A 66 -10.21 -4.39 6.26
CA ILE A 66 -9.51 -4.15 7.53
C ILE A 66 -8.36 -3.14 7.37
N ILE A 67 -7.65 -3.18 6.25
CA ILE A 67 -6.60 -2.20 5.94
C ILE A 67 -7.23 -0.81 5.81
N GLU A 68 -8.34 -0.71 5.08
CA GLU A 68 -9.06 0.55 4.91
C GLU A 68 -9.58 1.08 6.26
N GLU A 69 -10.15 0.22 7.09
CA GLU A 69 -10.62 0.58 8.43
C GLU A 69 -9.49 1.11 9.31
N CYS A 70 -8.34 0.42 9.31
CA CYS A 70 -7.13 0.82 10.02
C CYS A 70 -6.64 2.21 9.58
N ILE A 71 -6.46 2.41 8.28
CA ILE A 71 -5.97 3.67 7.69
C ILE A 71 -6.93 4.82 7.98
N ARG A 72 -8.24 4.58 7.86
CA ARG A 72 -9.30 5.54 8.19
C ARG A 72 -9.29 5.89 9.69
N TRP A 73 -9.08 4.89 10.55
CA TRP A 73 -8.96 5.08 11.99
C TRP A 73 -7.80 6.00 12.35
N TRP A 74 -6.62 5.81 11.75
CA TRP A 74 -5.46 6.69 11.93
C TRP A 74 -5.56 8.02 11.18
N ARG A 75 -6.55 8.19 10.29
CA ARG A 75 -6.70 9.38 9.42
C ARG A 75 -5.46 9.64 8.57
N ILE A 76 -4.83 8.58 8.10
CA ILE A 76 -3.69 8.65 7.19
C ILE A 76 -4.13 8.23 5.79
N SER A 77 -3.37 8.63 4.78
CA SER A 77 -3.49 8.10 3.42
C SER A 77 -2.71 6.77 3.30
N PRO A 78 -3.11 5.83 2.43
CA PRO A 78 -2.31 4.64 2.14
C PRO A 78 -0.86 4.98 1.74
N SER A 79 -0.65 6.15 1.12
CA SER A 79 0.64 6.69 0.75
C SER A 79 1.56 7.09 1.91
N GLN A 80 1.00 7.26 3.11
CA GLN A 80 1.74 7.59 4.33
C GLN A 80 2.17 6.34 5.11
N VAL A 81 1.71 5.16 4.72
CA VAL A 81 2.10 3.90 5.34
C VAL A 81 3.45 3.46 4.76
N ALA A 82 4.45 3.32 5.63
CA ALA A 82 5.77 2.87 5.22
C ALA A 82 5.71 1.46 4.60
N PRO A 83 6.53 1.12 3.59
CA PRO A 83 6.54 -0.22 2.97
C PRO A 83 6.67 -1.37 3.97
N ASN A 84 7.48 -1.21 5.02
CA ASN A 84 7.58 -2.25 6.05
C ASN A 84 6.31 -2.42 6.88
N SER A 85 5.56 -1.33 7.11
CA SER A 85 4.27 -1.38 7.81
C SER A 85 3.21 -2.12 7.00
N TRP A 86 3.25 -2.01 5.66
CA TRP A 86 2.41 -2.79 4.76
C TRP A 86 2.63 -4.30 4.92
N ARG A 87 3.88 -4.74 5.02
CA ARG A 87 4.20 -6.16 5.23
C ARG A 87 3.54 -6.72 6.49
N TYR A 88 3.54 -5.97 7.59
CA TYR A 88 2.89 -6.41 8.83
C TYR A 88 1.37 -6.60 8.65
N LEU A 89 0.71 -5.68 7.95
CA LEU A 89 -0.72 -5.79 7.63
C LEU A 89 -1.01 -7.03 6.76
N VAL A 90 -0.24 -7.24 5.69
CA VAL A 90 -0.44 -8.37 4.77
C VAL A 90 -0.17 -9.71 5.47
N VAL A 91 0.91 -9.81 6.26
CA VAL A 91 1.23 -11.02 7.03
C VAL A 91 0.14 -11.30 8.07
N PHE A 92 -0.35 -10.29 8.77
CA PHE A 92 -1.45 -10.44 9.71
C PHE A 92 -2.71 -11.03 9.06
N LEU A 93 -3.15 -10.45 7.95
CA LEU A 93 -4.32 -10.94 7.20
C LEU A 93 -4.12 -12.39 6.73
N SER A 94 -2.92 -12.69 6.23
CA SER A 94 -2.58 -14.04 5.77
C SER A 94 -2.61 -15.06 6.91
N LYS A 95 -2.11 -14.69 8.10
CA LYS A 95 -2.12 -15.54 9.30
C LYS A 95 -3.53 -15.76 9.83
N CYS A 96 -4.35 -14.72 9.93
CA CYS A 96 -5.75 -14.85 10.31
C CYS A 96 -6.51 -15.77 9.36
N ARG A 97 -6.35 -15.57 8.05
CA ARG A 97 -6.97 -16.44 7.03
C ARG A 97 -6.53 -17.90 7.18
N GLY A 98 -5.24 -18.15 7.36
CA GLY A 98 -4.71 -19.51 7.57
C GLY A 98 -5.19 -20.18 8.85
N ALA A 99 -5.50 -19.39 9.89
CA ALA A 99 -6.01 -19.86 11.17
C ALA A 99 -7.56 -19.93 11.23
N GLY A 100 -8.27 -19.51 10.18
CA GLY A 100 -9.74 -19.39 10.21
C GLY A 100 -10.24 -18.29 11.17
N ILE A 101 -9.39 -17.35 11.55
CA ILE A 101 -9.70 -16.26 12.46
C ILE A 101 -10.22 -15.08 11.64
N ILE A 102 -11.31 -14.46 12.11
CA ILE A 102 -11.81 -13.21 11.53
C ILE A 102 -10.81 -12.10 11.85
N SER A 103 -10.15 -11.56 10.83
CA SER A 103 -9.33 -10.37 10.98
C SER A 103 -10.20 -9.18 11.39
N THR A 104 -9.84 -8.50 12.48
CA THR A 104 -10.46 -7.25 12.91
C THR A 104 -9.39 -6.20 13.18
N ARG A 105 -9.75 -4.91 13.12
CA ARG A 105 -8.86 -3.82 13.52
C ARG A 105 -8.38 -4.02 14.95
N ASP A 106 -9.27 -4.31 15.90
CA ASP A 106 -8.88 -4.42 17.31
C ASP A 106 -7.92 -5.59 17.58
N LEU A 107 -8.09 -6.71 16.85
CA LEU A 107 -7.15 -7.82 16.90
C LEU A 107 -5.78 -7.40 16.34
N PHE A 108 -5.75 -6.68 15.22
CA PHE A 108 -4.50 -6.15 14.67
C PHE A 108 -3.79 -5.24 15.68
N MET A 109 -4.52 -4.29 16.28
CA MET A 109 -3.99 -3.37 17.28
C MET A 109 -3.41 -4.11 18.48
N THR A 110 -4.12 -5.14 18.95
CA THR A 110 -3.69 -5.97 20.08
C THR A 110 -2.43 -6.76 19.75
N CYS A 111 -2.36 -7.42 18.58
CA CYS A 111 -1.21 -8.22 18.19
C CYS A 111 0.07 -7.40 18.04
N PHE A 112 -0.04 -6.16 17.55
CA PHE A 112 1.12 -5.29 17.30
C PHE A 112 1.34 -4.22 18.38
N HIS A 113 0.59 -4.26 19.48
CA HIS A 113 0.66 -3.27 20.56
C HIS A 113 0.57 -1.82 20.06
N LEU A 114 -0.33 -1.59 19.11
CA LEU A 114 -0.53 -0.29 18.50
C LEU A 114 -1.61 0.48 19.25
N CYS A 115 -1.34 1.76 19.50
CA CYS A 115 -2.30 2.71 20.05
C CYS A 115 -2.55 3.84 19.06
N LYS A 116 -3.70 4.49 19.17
CA LYS A 116 -3.91 5.79 18.53
C LYS A 116 -3.36 6.87 19.45
N SER A 117 -2.47 7.71 18.92
CA SER A 117 -1.98 8.92 19.59
C SER A 117 -3.06 9.99 19.70
#